data_AF-A0A6P7TY65-F1
#
_entry.id   AF-A0A6P7TY65-F1
#
_cell.length_a   1.000
_cell.length_b   1.000
_cell.length_c   1.000
_cell.angle_alpha   90.00
_cell.angle_beta   90.00
_cell.angle_gamma   90.00
#
_symmetry.space_group_name_H-M   'P 1'
#
loop_
_entity.id
_entity.type
_entity.pdbx_description
1 polymer ?
#
loop_
_entity_poly.entity_id
_entity_poly.type
_entity_poly.pdbx_seq_one_letter_code
_entity_poly.pdbx_strand_id
1 'polypeptide(L)'
;MAGSDKKIPLMIGKYQKPRCFKNIKIEKYLKYCNSSKAWMTQKIFNEWLYHWDIELKKKKRKILLIIDQCPSHKILIELKFIEILFLPPNTSTILQPMDQGIIRSFKTKFNKFKFNEILQKIECGYGIHESYKNLTLKDGVLFTYFGWNKVTEETIKNCFRHAKWIPRKEQIQSSNYTIEKYEETIKQLNILDPMEQSDFLDYTYTEIDEVEESLENDDDVNEKQTRGIFEEKTPANEINHEDAFKMLHNIKKYYTQDDTFNINAIQMINQLIKDTIFTKKQH
;
A
#
# COMPACT_ATOMS: atom_id res chain seq x y z
N MET A 1 4.51 -24.17 6.43
CA MET A 1 3.47 -23.20 6.86
C MET A 1 2.28 -23.33 5.93
N ALA A 2 1.05 -23.33 6.42
CA ALA A 2 -0.14 -23.51 5.56
C ALA A 2 -0.68 -22.20 4.96
N GLY A 3 -0.24 -21.02 5.46
CA GLY A 3 -0.82 -19.72 5.07
C GLY A 3 -2.31 -19.59 5.43
N SER A 4 -2.83 -20.46 6.30
CA SER A 4 -4.26 -20.61 6.56
C SER A 4 -4.81 -19.67 7.64
N ASP A 5 -3.92 -19.15 8.48
CA ASP A 5 -4.30 -18.47 9.71
C ASP A 5 -3.77 -17.04 9.70
N LYS A 6 -4.61 -16.09 10.10
CA LYS A 6 -4.24 -14.69 10.28
C LYS A 6 -4.41 -14.26 11.73
N LYS A 7 -3.41 -13.56 12.27
CA LYS A 7 -3.50 -12.94 13.60
C LYS A 7 -4.24 -11.61 13.49
N ILE A 8 -4.94 -11.21 14.55
CA ILE A 8 -5.54 -9.87 14.63
C ILE A 8 -4.42 -8.82 14.59
N PRO A 9 -4.54 -7.74 13.79
CA PRO A 9 -3.51 -6.71 13.70
C PRO A 9 -3.28 -6.00 15.04
N LEU A 10 -2.05 -5.52 15.23
CA LEU A 10 -1.70 -4.62 16.32
C LEU A 10 -1.75 -3.18 15.77
N MET A 11 -2.53 -2.31 16.38
CA MET A 11 -2.52 -0.88 16.04
C MET A 11 -1.68 -0.10 17.05
N ILE A 12 -0.80 0.77 16.56
CA ILE A 12 0.03 1.63 17.40
C ILE A 12 -0.35 3.08 17.12
N GLY A 13 -0.77 3.81 18.15
CA GLY A 13 -1.04 5.23 18.03
C GLY A 13 -0.15 6.09 18.92
N LYS A 14 -0.36 7.41 18.86
CA LYS A 14 0.45 8.37 19.62
C LYS A 14 0.11 8.38 21.12
N TYR A 15 -1.19 8.39 21.42
CA TYR A 15 -1.70 8.59 22.78
C TYR A 15 -2.12 7.26 23.39
N GLN A 16 -1.81 7.03 24.66
CA GLN A 16 -2.20 5.81 25.36
C GLN A 16 -3.72 5.65 25.47
N LYS A 17 -4.45 6.76 25.67
CA LYS A 17 -5.92 6.81 25.79
C LYS A 17 -6.50 7.91 24.90
N PRO A 18 -6.64 7.68 23.59
CA PRO A 18 -7.27 8.63 22.68
C PRO A 18 -8.71 8.96 23.13
N ARG A 19 -9.09 10.24 23.03
CA ARG A 19 -10.42 10.70 23.48
C ARG A 19 -11.56 9.97 22.76
N CYS A 20 -11.39 9.66 21.47
CA CYS A 20 -12.36 8.94 20.65
C CYS A 20 -12.59 7.48 21.07
N PHE A 21 -11.80 6.93 21.99
CA PHE A 21 -12.03 5.59 22.55
C PHE A 21 -12.85 5.60 23.85
N LYS A 22 -13.21 6.79 24.36
CA LYS A 22 -14.05 6.90 25.56
C LYS A 22 -15.36 6.14 25.35
N ASN A 23 -15.74 5.34 26.34
CA ASN A 23 -16.95 4.51 26.35
C ASN A 23 -17.02 3.39 25.28
N ILE A 24 -15.89 3.04 24.66
CA ILE A 24 -15.83 1.98 23.65
C ILE A 24 -14.81 0.92 24.07
N LYS A 25 -15.20 -0.36 23.98
CA LYS A 25 -14.32 -1.50 24.23
C LYS A 25 -13.57 -1.87 22.95
N ILE A 26 -12.56 -1.08 22.58
CA ILE A 26 -11.77 -1.27 21.35
C ILE A 26 -11.07 -2.63 21.27
N GLU A 27 -10.80 -3.24 22.43
CA GLU A 27 -10.11 -4.53 22.58
C GLU A 27 -10.91 -5.69 21.98
N LYS A 28 -12.22 -5.50 21.76
CA LYS A 28 -13.06 -6.44 21.03
C LYS A 28 -12.71 -6.55 19.54
N TYR A 29 -12.14 -5.47 18.97
CA TYR A 29 -11.82 -5.38 17.56
C TYR A 29 -10.34 -5.70 17.31
N LEU A 30 -9.43 -5.05 18.05
CA LEU A 30 -8.00 -5.29 17.91
C LEU A 30 -7.21 -4.87 19.15
N LYS A 31 -5.94 -5.26 19.20
CA LYS A 31 -5.00 -4.80 20.25
C LYS A 31 -4.48 -3.41 19.88
N TYR A 32 -4.51 -2.48 20.83
CA TYR A 32 -3.99 -1.13 20.67
C TYR A 32 -2.84 -0.88 21.67
N CYS A 33 -1.75 -0.31 21.17
CA CYS A 33 -0.63 0.17 21.97
C CYS A 33 -0.28 1.60 21.58
N ASN A 34 0.63 2.23 22.32
CA ASN A 34 1.08 3.57 21.99
C ASN A 34 2.59 3.73 22.02
N SER A 35 3.08 4.63 21.17
CA SER A 35 4.44 5.15 21.21
C SER A 35 4.40 6.64 20.84
N SER A 36 5.39 7.44 21.27
CA SER A 36 5.39 8.89 21.04
C SER A 36 5.32 9.28 19.55
N LYS A 37 5.86 8.42 18.67
CA LYS A 37 5.84 8.59 17.21
C LYS A 37 4.78 7.74 16.50
N ALA A 38 3.95 7.00 17.23
CA ALA A 38 2.99 6.03 16.68
C ALA A 38 3.63 4.94 15.79
N TRP A 39 4.92 4.64 16.00
CA TRP A 39 5.66 3.61 15.27
C TRP A 39 5.94 2.39 16.16
N MET A 40 6.25 1.27 15.50
CA MET A 40 6.77 0.09 16.18
C MET A 40 8.07 0.43 16.91
N THR A 41 8.22 -0.09 18.14
CA THR A 41 9.46 0.01 18.90
C THR A 41 9.91 -1.39 19.29
N GLN A 42 11.20 -1.54 19.59
CA GLN A 42 11.74 -2.81 20.08
C GLN A 42 11.00 -3.32 21.30
N LYS A 43 10.64 -2.43 22.24
CA LYS A 43 9.85 -2.78 23.42
C LYS A 43 8.48 -3.35 23.04
N ILE A 44 7.73 -2.63 22.20
CA ILE A 44 6.38 -3.07 21.78
C ILE A 44 6.45 -4.42 21.04
N PHE A 45 7.45 -4.59 20.16
CA PHE A 45 7.63 -5.82 19.41
C PHE A 45 7.90 -7.02 20.31
N ASN A 46 8.80 -6.88 21.30
CA ASN A 46 9.11 -7.95 22.25
C ASN A 46 7.92 -8.26 23.18
N GLU A 47 7.21 -7.25 23.68
CA GLU A 47 5.98 -7.47 24.46
C GLU A 47 4.92 -8.23 23.65
N TRP A 48 4.74 -7.86 22.38
CA TRP A 48 3.83 -8.53 21.47
C TRP A 48 4.22 -10.00 21.21
N LEU A 49 5.51 -10.27 20.98
CA LEU A 49 6.04 -11.63 20.81
C LEU A 49 5.85 -12.47 22.07
N TYR A 50 6.17 -11.94 23.25
CA TYR A 50 6.00 -12.64 24.52
C TYR A 50 4.56 -13.09 24.75
N HIS A 51 3.60 -12.18 24.56
CA HIS A 51 2.19 -12.52 24.70
C HIS A 51 1.73 -13.54 23.66
N TRP A 52 2.25 -13.46 22.42
CA TRP A 52 1.91 -14.43 21.39
C TRP A 52 2.49 -15.82 21.67
N ASP A 53 3.71 -15.91 22.20
CA ASP A 53 4.32 -17.17 22.62
C ASP A 53 3.49 -17.87 23.70
N ILE A 54 2.97 -17.12 24.68
CA ILE A 54 2.05 -17.63 25.71
C ILE A 54 0.73 -18.11 25.09
N GLU A 55 0.15 -17.36 24.15
CA GLU A 55 -1.07 -17.76 23.44
C GLU A 55 -0.85 -19.09 22.67
N LEU A 56 0.31 -19.24 22.03
CA LEU A 56 0.69 -20.44 21.29
C LEU A 56 0.98 -21.64 22.20
N LYS A 57 1.59 -21.41 23.36
CA LYS A 57 1.75 -22.42 24.42
C LYS A 57 0.41 -23.01 24.83
N LYS A 58 -0.61 -22.17 25.08
CA LYS A 58 -1.96 -22.61 25.44
C LYS A 58 -2.61 -23.44 24.33
N LYS A 59 -2.35 -23.08 23.07
CA LYS A 59 -2.80 -23.82 21.88
C LYS A 59 -1.94 -25.05 21.55
N LYS A 60 -0.89 -25.34 22.33
CA LYS A 60 0.11 -26.40 22.07
C LYS A 60 0.64 -26.37 20.64
N ARG A 61 0.85 -25.17 20.09
CA ARG A 61 1.26 -24.97 18.70
C ARG A 61 2.61 -24.27 18.64
N LYS A 62 3.53 -24.80 17.84
CA LYS A 62 4.77 -24.11 17.46
C LYS A 62 4.62 -23.50 16.07
N ILE A 63 5.22 -22.34 15.85
CA ILE A 63 5.24 -21.67 14.55
C ILE A 63 6.65 -21.20 14.21
N LEU A 64 6.90 -21.03 12.91
CA LEU A 64 7.99 -20.22 12.41
C LEU A 64 7.42 -18.86 11.99
N LEU A 65 8.06 -17.78 12.40
CA LEU A 65 7.72 -16.39 12.11
C LEU A 65 8.80 -15.79 11.21
N ILE A 66 8.42 -15.43 9.99
CA ILE A 66 9.31 -14.81 9.00
C ILE A 66 9.17 -13.29 9.12
N ILE A 67 10.29 -12.58 9.30
CA ILE A 67 10.33 -11.12 9.45
C ILE A 67 11.51 -10.50 8.70
N ASP A 68 11.35 -9.24 8.31
CA ASP A 68 12.42 -8.42 7.73
C ASP A 68 13.43 -7.94 8.78
N GLN A 69 14.55 -7.38 8.30
CA GLN A 69 15.62 -6.86 9.15
C GLN A 69 15.38 -5.41 9.62
N CYS A 70 14.20 -5.13 10.15
CA CYS A 70 13.89 -3.82 10.72
C CYS A 70 14.60 -3.62 12.09
N PRO A 71 15.13 -2.41 12.40
CA PRO A 71 15.76 -2.13 13.69
C PRO A 71 14.88 -2.43 14.92
N SER A 72 13.55 -2.31 14.78
CA SER A 72 12.61 -2.65 15.87
C SER A 72 12.46 -4.15 16.11
N HIS A 73 12.92 -5.01 15.19
CA HIS A 73 12.77 -6.46 15.26
C HIS A 73 13.88 -7.17 16.05
N LYS A 74 14.70 -6.43 16.80
CA LYS A 74 15.70 -7.00 17.72
C LYS A 74 15.02 -7.76 18.86
N ILE A 75 15.33 -9.05 18.97
CA ILE A 75 14.76 -9.94 19.99
C ILE A 75 15.56 -9.86 21.28
N LEU A 76 14.88 -9.64 22.41
CA LEU A 76 15.45 -9.51 23.75
C LEU A 76 14.93 -10.58 24.72
N ILE A 77 14.06 -11.46 24.25
CA ILE A 77 13.36 -12.46 25.06
C ILE A 77 13.58 -13.86 24.49
N GLU A 78 13.52 -14.86 25.37
CA GLU A 78 13.53 -16.25 24.96
C GLU A 78 12.11 -16.69 24.57
N LEU A 79 11.96 -17.25 23.37
CA LEU A 79 10.69 -17.75 22.82
C LEU A 79 10.74 -19.28 22.73
N LYS A 80 9.65 -19.96 23.12
CA LYS A 80 9.60 -21.44 23.15
C LYS A 80 8.69 -22.05 22.10
N PHE A 81 7.72 -21.27 21.63
CA PHE A 81 6.69 -21.67 20.67
C PHE A 81 6.73 -20.85 19.37
N ILE A 82 7.53 -19.79 19.33
CA ILE A 82 7.83 -19.02 18.13
C ILE A 82 9.33 -19.19 17.81
N GLU A 83 9.61 -19.77 16.66
CA GLU A 83 10.93 -19.71 16.03
C GLU A 83 10.94 -18.53 15.05
N ILE A 84 12.02 -17.76 15.03
CA ILE A 84 12.11 -16.56 14.19
C ILE A 84 13.12 -16.80 13.06
N LEU A 85 12.69 -16.52 11.83
CA LEU A 85 13.54 -16.50 10.65
C LEU A 85 13.60 -15.07 10.12
N PHE A 86 14.79 -14.48 10.18
CA PHE A 86 15.05 -13.20 9.53
C PHE A 86 15.31 -13.41 8.05
N LEU A 87 14.62 -12.64 7.21
CA LEU A 87 14.91 -12.59 5.79
C LEU A 87 16.29 -11.97 5.55
N PRO A 88 17.02 -12.36 4.50
CA PRO A 88 18.23 -11.66 4.11
C PRO A 88 17.95 -10.18 3.78
N PRO A 89 18.93 -9.28 3.94
CA PRO A 89 18.76 -7.87 3.59
C PRO A 89 18.32 -7.72 2.12
N ASN A 90 17.48 -6.72 1.83
CA ASN A 90 17.02 -6.39 0.47
C ASN A 90 16.26 -7.50 -0.27
N THR A 91 15.67 -8.47 0.44
CA THR A 91 14.88 -9.55 -0.17
C THR A 91 13.38 -9.45 0.08
N SER A 92 12.91 -8.43 0.81
CA SER A 92 11.49 -8.29 1.18
C SER A 92 10.57 -8.32 -0.04
N THR A 93 10.93 -7.63 -1.11
CA THR A 93 10.14 -7.60 -2.36
C THR A 93 9.95 -8.95 -3.03
N ILE A 94 10.76 -9.96 -2.70
CA ILE A 94 10.69 -11.31 -3.30
C ILE A 94 10.21 -12.33 -2.28
N LEU A 95 10.74 -12.29 -1.06
CA LEU A 95 10.55 -13.33 -0.05
C LEU A 95 9.51 -12.97 1.02
N GLN A 96 9.07 -11.72 1.14
CA GLN A 96 8.12 -11.33 2.18
C GLN A 96 6.68 -11.50 1.71
N PRO A 97 5.90 -12.46 2.26
CA PRO A 97 4.52 -12.69 1.80
C PRO A 97 3.61 -11.48 2.03
N MET A 98 3.91 -10.66 3.04
CA MET A 98 3.15 -9.42 3.30
C MET A 98 3.18 -8.48 2.09
N ASP A 99 4.33 -8.40 1.42
CA ASP A 99 4.59 -7.51 0.28
C ASP A 99 4.13 -8.15 -1.05
N GLN A 100 3.84 -9.46 -1.06
CA GLN A 100 3.27 -10.18 -2.21
C GLN A 100 1.74 -10.02 -2.37
N GLY A 101 1.17 -8.94 -1.82
CA GLY A 101 -0.24 -8.58 -2.02
C GLY A 101 -1.15 -8.69 -0.80
N ILE A 102 -0.68 -9.19 0.36
CA ILE A 102 -1.49 -9.18 1.60
C ILE A 102 -1.75 -7.74 2.05
N ILE A 103 -0.71 -6.90 2.09
CA ILE A 103 -0.83 -5.47 2.46
C ILE A 103 -1.77 -4.75 1.49
N ARG A 104 -1.59 -4.97 0.19
CA ARG A 104 -2.45 -4.38 -0.85
C ARG A 104 -3.91 -4.78 -0.67
N SER A 105 -4.19 -6.08 -0.55
CA SER A 105 -5.55 -6.58 -0.32
C SER A 105 -6.17 -5.95 0.91
N PHE A 106 -5.42 -5.88 2.02
CA PHE A 106 -5.86 -5.21 3.24
C PHE A 106 -6.17 -3.72 3.02
N LYS A 107 -5.27 -2.95 2.40
CA LYS A 107 -5.46 -1.52 2.07
C LYS A 107 -6.72 -1.31 1.23
N THR A 108 -6.92 -2.11 0.18
CA THR A 108 -8.13 -2.02 -0.66
C THR A 108 -9.41 -2.25 0.16
N LYS A 109 -9.43 -3.27 1.03
CA LYS A 109 -10.62 -3.51 1.88
C LYS A 109 -10.80 -2.41 2.92
N PHE A 110 -9.72 -1.92 3.53
CA PHE A 110 -9.75 -0.79 4.46
C PHE A 110 -10.35 0.45 3.79
N ASN A 111 -9.82 0.84 2.62
CA ASN A 111 -10.28 2.01 1.87
C ASN A 111 -11.75 1.86 1.46
N LYS A 112 -12.20 0.66 1.07
CA LYS A 112 -13.63 0.41 0.80
C LYS A 112 -14.52 0.74 2.01
N PHE A 113 -14.13 0.32 3.21
CA PHE A 113 -14.89 0.68 4.43
C PHE A 113 -14.82 2.19 4.73
N LYS A 114 -13.65 2.81 4.54
CA LYS A 114 -13.45 4.26 4.69
C LYS A 114 -14.37 5.06 3.75
N PHE A 115 -14.39 4.72 2.46
CA PHE A 115 -15.21 5.40 1.47
C PHE A 115 -16.70 5.20 1.74
N ASN A 116 -17.12 3.99 2.10
CA ASN A 116 -18.52 3.74 2.47
C ASN A 116 -18.97 4.57 3.68
N GLU A 117 -18.11 4.80 4.68
CA GLU A 117 -18.41 5.68 5.81
C GLU A 117 -18.54 7.15 5.37
N ILE A 118 -17.64 7.61 4.48
CA ILE A 118 -17.69 8.96 3.93
C ILE A 118 -18.97 9.16 3.11
N LEU A 119 -19.33 8.22 2.25
CA LEU A 119 -20.53 8.26 1.42
C LEU A 119 -21.81 8.32 2.27
N GLN A 120 -21.91 7.50 3.33
CA GLN A 120 -23.04 7.55 4.25
C GLN A 120 -23.20 8.92 4.93
N LYS A 121 -22.09 9.57 5.29
CA LYS A 121 -22.13 10.94 5.81
C LYS A 121 -22.60 11.94 4.75
N ILE A 122 -22.14 11.82 3.52
CA ILE A 122 -22.60 12.68 2.40
C ILE A 122 -24.11 12.51 2.18
N GLU A 123 -24.61 11.27 2.18
CA GLU A 123 -26.05 10.97 2.06
C GLU A 123 -26.87 11.56 3.20
N CYS A 124 -26.27 11.69 4.39
CA CYS A 124 -26.87 12.38 5.54
C CYS A 124 -26.75 13.91 5.49
N GLY A 125 -26.27 14.48 4.37
CA GLY A 125 -26.21 15.92 4.12
C GLY A 125 -24.92 16.61 4.57
N TYR A 126 -23.88 15.87 4.96
CA TYR A 126 -22.57 16.45 5.27
C TYR A 126 -21.79 16.75 3.97
N GLY A 127 -20.94 17.79 3.98
CA GLY A 127 -20.04 18.04 2.86
C GLY A 127 -18.96 16.95 2.73
N ILE A 128 -18.40 16.76 1.53
CA ILE A 128 -17.32 15.78 1.27
C ILE A 128 -16.13 16.02 2.20
N HIS A 129 -15.62 17.26 2.25
CA HIS A 129 -14.49 17.65 3.08
C HIS A 129 -14.76 17.42 4.58
N GLU A 130 -15.96 17.79 5.04
CA GLU A 130 -16.38 17.58 6.43
C GLU A 130 -16.47 16.09 6.77
N SER A 131 -17.05 15.29 5.88
CA SER A 131 -17.20 13.84 6.05
C SER A 131 -15.85 13.14 6.23
N TYR A 132 -14.86 13.56 5.42
CA TYR A 132 -13.48 13.08 5.53
C TYR A 132 -12.79 13.54 6.82
N LYS A 133 -12.86 14.84 7.13
CA LYS A 133 -12.20 15.44 8.30
C LYS A 133 -12.75 14.91 9.63
N ASN A 134 -14.02 14.52 9.66
CA ASN A 134 -14.69 13.95 10.82
C ASN A 134 -14.40 12.46 11.03
N LEU A 135 -13.50 11.85 10.25
CA LEU A 135 -13.02 10.50 10.54
C LEU A 135 -12.11 10.50 11.78
N THR A 136 -12.35 9.54 12.67
CA THR A 136 -11.63 9.41 13.93
C THR A 136 -10.76 8.16 13.93
N LEU A 137 -9.86 8.06 14.91
CA LEU A 137 -9.07 6.84 15.11
C LEU A 137 -9.94 5.62 15.43
N LYS A 138 -11.13 5.83 16.01
CA LYS A 138 -12.12 4.75 16.22
C LYS A 138 -12.57 4.18 14.88
N ASP A 139 -12.83 5.03 13.89
CA ASP A 139 -13.24 4.59 12.56
C ASP A 139 -12.08 3.83 11.90
N GLY A 140 -10.85 4.32 12.04
CA GLY A 140 -9.64 3.60 11.63
C GLY A 140 -9.50 2.20 12.26
N VAL A 141 -9.84 2.04 13.55
CA VAL A 141 -9.88 0.73 14.22
C VAL A 141 -10.92 -0.19 13.58
N LEU A 142 -12.12 0.32 13.31
CA LEU A 142 -13.20 -0.46 12.70
C LEU A 142 -12.85 -0.87 11.27
N PHE A 143 -12.35 0.07 10.46
CA PHE A 143 -11.91 -0.21 9.09
C PHE A 143 -10.77 -1.24 9.05
N THR A 144 -9.84 -1.16 10.00
CA THR A 144 -8.78 -2.17 10.16
C THR A 144 -9.37 -3.54 10.48
N TYR A 145 -10.28 -3.61 11.45
CA TYR A 145 -10.89 -4.87 11.85
C TYR A 145 -11.69 -5.51 10.71
N PHE A 146 -12.61 -4.77 10.10
CA PHE A 146 -13.45 -5.28 9.02
C PHE A 146 -12.64 -5.55 7.76
N GLY A 147 -11.73 -4.64 7.39
CA GLY A 147 -10.84 -4.80 6.26
C GLY A 147 -9.96 -6.04 6.37
N TRP A 148 -9.34 -6.25 7.54
CA TRP A 148 -8.52 -7.42 7.79
C TRP A 148 -9.33 -8.71 7.76
N ASN A 149 -10.54 -8.70 8.33
CA ASN A 149 -11.43 -9.86 8.29
C ASN A 149 -11.84 -10.25 6.87
N LYS A 150 -11.91 -9.29 5.93
CA LYS A 150 -12.21 -9.53 4.51
C LYS A 150 -11.02 -10.02 3.67
N VAL A 151 -9.79 -9.95 4.16
CA VAL A 151 -8.64 -10.61 3.50
C VAL A 151 -8.81 -12.12 3.62
N THR A 152 -8.96 -12.83 2.49
CA THR A 152 -9.28 -14.26 2.50
C THR A 152 -8.05 -15.12 2.75
N GLU A 153 -8.28 -16.33 3.24
CA GLU A 153 -7.24 -17.33 3.39
C GLU A 153 -6.56 -17.67 2.06
N GLU A 154 -7.33 -17.73 0.96
CA GLU A 154 -6.79 -18.01 -0.36
C GLU A 154 -5.87 -16.90 -0.85
N THR A 155 -6.20 -15.63 -0.60
CA THR A 155 -5.28 -14.50 -0.86
C THR A 155 -3.96 -14.71 -0.13
N ILE A 156 -4.00 -15.03 1.17
CA ILE A 156 -2.79 -15.25 1.96
C ILE A 156 -1.98 -16.41 1.39
N LYS A 157 -2.61 -17.57 1.14
CA LYS A 157 -1.94 -18.73 0.52
C LYS A 157 -1.28 -18.39 -0.81
N ASN A 158 -1.96 -17.63 -1.67
CA ASN A 158 -1.40 -17.15 -2.92
C ASN A 158 -0.15 -16.30 -2.70
N CYS A 159 -0.20 -15.31 -1.80
CA CYS A 159 0.96 -14.49 -1.47
C CYS A 159 2.16 -15.32 -0.97
N PHE A 160 1.91 -16.34 -0.15
CA PHE A 160 2.96 -17.28 0.28
C PHE A 160 3.52 -18.14 -0.87
N ARG A 161 2.70 -18.52 -1.86
CA ARG A 161 3.17 -19.20 -3.09
C ARG A 161 4.02 -18.27 -3.96
N HIS A 162 3.59 -17.01 -4.11
CA HIS A 162 4.34 -15.98 -4.84
C HIS A 162 5.71 -15.74 -4.19
N ALA A 163 5.76 -15.65 -2.86
CA ALA A 163 6.99 -15.56 -2.07
C ALA A 163 7.80 -16.87 -1.96
N LYS A 164 7.42 -17.92 -2.70
CA LYS A 164 8.13 -19.22 -2.79
C LYS A 164 8.18 -20.04 -1.49
N TRP A 165 7.34 -19.73 -0.50
CA TRP A 165 7.26 -20.50 0.75
C TRP A 165 6.35 -21.72 0.66
N ILE A 166 5.46 -21.74 -0.33
CA ILE A 166 4.53 -22.84 -0.59
C ILE A 166 4.69 -23.24 -2.06
N PRO A 167 4.83 -24.54 -2.38
CA PRO A 167 4.83 -24.99 -3.76
C PRO A 167 3.58 -24.51 -4.50
N ARG A 168 3.75 -24.08 -5.75
CA ARG A 168 2.61 -23.80 -6.62
C ARG A 168 1.84 -25.10 -6.79
N LYS A 169 0.52 -25.10 -6.61
CA LYS A 169 -0.28 -26.18 -7.19
C LYS A 169 -0.01 -26.14 -8.70
N GLU A 170 0.28 -27.27 -9.32
CA GLU A 170 0.27 -27.36 -10.79
C GLU A 170 -1.01 -26.67 -11.26
N GLN A 171 -0.85 -25.64 -12.10
CA GLN A 171 -1.97 -24.87 -12.58
C GLN A 171 -2.88 -25.83 -13.33
N ILE A 172 -4.13 -25.97 -12.87
CA ILE A 172 -5.22 -26.15 -13.82
C ILE A 172 -5.06 -24.97 -14.78
N GLN A 173 -4.91 -25.26 -16.07
CA GLN A 173 -4.82 -24.29 -17.15
C GLN A 173 -5.72 -23.10 -16.83
N SER A 174 -5.23 -21.89 -17.07
CA SER A 174 -6.03 -20.67 -17.10
C SER A 174 -7.31 -20.94 -17.90
N SER A 175 -8.38 -21.32 -17.21
CA SER A 175 -9.70 -21.35 -17.80
C SER A 175 -10.01 -19.90 -18.10
N ASN A 176 -10.22 -19.58 -19.37
CA ASN A 176 -10.80 -18.32 -19.80
C ASN A 176 -12.08 -18.10 -18.97
N TYR A 177 -12.00 -17.31 -17.91
CA TYR A 177 -13.14 -17.02 -17.06
C TYR A 177 -13.99 -15.99 -17.79
N THR A 178 -14.95 -16.47 -18.58
CA THR A 178 -15.98 -15.62 -19.18
C THR A 178 -17.05 -15.37 -18.12
N ILE A 179 -17.37 -14.10 -17.84
CA ILE A 179 -18.52 -13.75 -17.01
C ILE A 179 -19.76 -13.95 -17.89
N GLU A 180 -20.46 -15.06 -17.69
CA GLU A 180 -21.73 -15.32 -18.38
C GLU A 180 -22.66 -14.12 -18.18
N LYS A 181 -23.18 -13.58 -19.30
CA LYS A 181 -24.11 -12.45 -19.39
C LYS A 181 -23.55 -11.05 -19.10
N TYR A 182 -22.23 -10.85 -19.11
CA TYR A 182 -21.63 -9.52 -18.95
C TYR A 182 -22.19 -8.50 -19.96
N GLU A 183 -22.12 -8.83 -21.25
CA GLU A 183 -22.65 -7.96 -22.31
C GLU A 183 -24.17 -7.78 -22.25
N GLU A 184 -24.92 -8.83 -21.89
CA GLU A 184 -26.37 -8.75 -21.74
C GLU A 184 -26.76 -7.80 -20.61
N THR A 185 -26.01 -7.81 -19.50
CA THR A 185 -26.23 -6.95 -18.34
C THR A 185 -25.93 -5.49 -18.65
N ILE A 186 -24.82 -5.21 -19.35
CA ILE A 186 -24.48 -3.86 -19.83
C ILE A 186 -25.59 -3.30 -20.70
N LYS A 187 -26.07 -4.10 -21.66
CA LYS A 187 -27.14 -3.70 -22.58
C LYS A 187 -28.46 -3.47 -21.86
N GLN A 188 -28.82 -4.32 -20.90
CA GLN A 188 -30.05 -4.16 -20.10
C GLN A 188 -30.02 -2.90 -19.21
N LEU A 189 -28.86 -2.56 -18.67
CA LEU A 189 -28.69 -1.42 -17.77
C LEU A 189 -28.34 -0.11 -18.50
N ASN A 190 -28.20 -0.14 -19.83
CA ASN A 190 -27.89 0.99 -20.70
C ASN A 190 -26.67 1.81 -20.23
N ILE A 191 -25.59 1.11 -19.88
CA ILE A 191 -24.35 1.74 -19.40
C ILE A 191 -23.63 2.35 -20.59
N LEU A 192 -23.41 3.68 -20.57
CA LEU A 192 -22.87 4.46 -21.70
C LEU A 192 -21.38 4.24 -21.95
N ASP A 193 -20.64 3.74 -20.95
CA ASP A 193 -19.21 3.45 -21.04
C ASP A 193 -18.85 2.26 -20.15
N PRO A 194 -19.12 1.02 -20.61
CA PRO A 194 -18.83 -0.17 -19.86
C PRO A 194 -17.32 -0.46 -19.89
N MET A 195 -16.73 -0.67 -18.71
CA MET A 195 -15.37 -1.16 -18.58
C MET A 195 -15.17 -2.50 -19.32
N GLU A 196 -13.99 -2.80 -19.86
CA GLU A 196 -13.79 -4.09 -20.52
C GLU A 196 -13.75 -5.26 -19.51
N GLN A 197 -14.20 -6.44 -19.95
CA GLN A 197 -14.30 -7.62 -19.08
C GLN A 197 -12.92 -8.07 -18.54
N SER A 198 -11.84 -7.84 -19.31
CA SER A 198 -10.46 -8.07 -18.88
C SER A 198 -10.05 -7.15 -17.74
N ASP A 199 -10.47 -5.88 -17.77
CA ASP A 199 -10.12 -4.89 -16.76
C ASP A 199 -10.87 -5.15 -15.45
N PHE A 200 -12.07 -5.75 -15.54
CA PHE A 200 -12.80 -6.26 -14.37
C PHE A 200 -12.08 -7.43 -13.70
N LEU A 201 -11.37 -8.25 -14.48
CA LEU A 201 -10.65 -9.45 -14.02
C LEU A 201 -9.19 -9.15 -13.63
N ASP A 202 -8.63 -8.05 -14.12
CA ASP A 202 -7.27 -7.61 -13.80
C ASP A 202 -7.21 -7.02 -12.38
N TYR A 203 -7.07 -7.90 -11.39
CA TYR A 203 -6.80 -7.51 -10.02
C TYR A 203 -5.33 -7.07 -9.82
N THR A 204 -4.60 -6.61 -10.84
CA THR A 204 -3.20 -6.14 -10.73
C THR A 204 -3.02 -4.62 -10.77
N TYR A 205 -3.93 -3.87 -10.12
CA TYR A 205 -3.63 -2.50 -9.66
C TYR A 205 -2.24 -2.44 -8.98
N THR A 206 -1.27 -1.78 -9.58
CA THR A 206 0.06 -1.54 -9.00
C THR A 206 0.08 -0.14 -8.39
N GLU A 207 0.99 0.14 -7.44
CA GLU A 207 0.95 1.28 -6.51
C GLU A 207 1.13 2.70 -7.12
N ILE A 208 0.67 2.97 -8.34
CA ILE A 208 0.85 4.26 -9.03
C ILE A 208 -0.38 5.19 -8.90
N ASP A 209 -1.57 4.64 -8.71
CA ASP A 209 -2.82 5.41 -8.85
C ASP A 209 -3.26 6.17 -7.57
N GLU A 210 -2.57 6.00 -6.43
CA GLU A 210 -2.84 6.81 -5.21
C GLU A 210 -2.08 8.16 -5.19
N VAL A 211 -1.19 8.45 -6.16
CA VAL A 211 -0.40 9.70 -6.18
C VAL A 211 -0.96 10.73 -7.18
N GLU A 212 -1.69 10.30 -8.21
CA GLU A 212 -2.10 11.18 -9.32
C GLU A 212 -3.28 12.10 -8.97
N GLU A 213 -4.16 11.72 -8.04
CA GLU A 213 -5.33 12.55 -7.67
C GLU A 213 -5.01 13.69 -6.67
N SER A 214 -3.74 13.83 -6.26
CA SER A 214 -3.33 14.83 -5.26
C SER A 214 -2.62 16.07 -5.82
N LEU A 215 -2.41 16.15 -7.14
CA LEU A 215 -1.63 17.24 -7.76
C LEU A 215 -2.36 18.05 -8.83
N GLU A 216 -3.67 17.84 -9.06
CA GLU A 216 -4.41 18.59 -10.09
C GLU A 216 -5.20 19.81 -9.60
N ASN A 217 -5.09 20.22 -8.33
CA ASN A 217 -5.75 21.46 -7.90
C ASN A 217 -4.85 22.28 -6.98
N ASP A 218 -4.01 23.12 -7.60
CA ASP A 218 -3.60 24.42 -7.05
C ASP A 218 -3.19 25.33 -8.24
N ASP A 219 -4.17 25.60 -9.10
CA ASP A 219 -4.19 26.87 -9.84
C ASP A 219 -4.73 27.94 -8.87
N ASP A 220 -3.84 28.65 -8.18
CA ASP A 220 -4.11 30.07 -7.94
C ASP A 220 -2.83 30.90 -8.01
N VAL A 221 -2.90 31.86 -8.92
CA VAL A 221 -1.87 32.82 -9.29
C VAL A 221 -1.99 33.99 -8.33
N ASN A 222 -0.91 34.34 -7.62
CA ASN A 222 -0.57 35.76 -7.57
C ASN A 222 0.92 36.04 -7.41
N GLU A 223 1.35 36.95 -8.25
CA GLU A 223 2.71 37.28 -8.61
C GLU A 223 3.15 38.57 -7.87
N LYS A 224 4.48 38.71 -7.71
CA LYS A 224 5.28 39.92 -7.43
C LYS A 224 5.56 40.27 -5.96
N GLN A 225 6.83 40.18 -5.55
CA GLN A 225 7.80 41.29 -5.72
C GLN A 225 9.27 40.92 -5.35
N THR A 226 10.13 41.06 -6.36
CA THR A 226 11.49 41.67 -6.38
C THR A 226 12.72 41.08 -5.65
N ARG A 227 13.68 40.67 -6.52
CA ARG A 227 15.10 41.10 -6.68
C ARG A 227 16.14 40.76 -5.60
N GLY A 228 17.18 40.04 -6.04
CA GLY A 228 18.52 40.03 -5.47
C GLY A 228 19.45 39.07 -6.22
N ILE A 229 20.25 39.61 -7.12
CA ILE A 229 21.21 38.96 -8.03
C ILE A 229 22.37 38.32 -7.26
N PHE A 230 22.80 37.11 -7.65
CA PHE A 230 24.23 36.78 -7.80
C PHE A 230 24.39 35.69 -8.87
N GLU A 231 25.01 36.07 -9.99
CA GLU A 231 25.50 35.18 -11.04
C GLU A 231 26.83 34.56 -10.60
N GLU A 232 26.99 33.25 -10.81
CA GLU A 232 28.29 32.62 -11.01
C GLU A 232 28.24 31.78 -12.29
N LYS A 233 29.19 32.02 -13.20
CA LYS A 233 29.34 31.39 -14.52
C LYS A 233 30.28 30.19 -14.46
N THR A 234 29.92 29.08 -15.09
CA THR A 234 30.80 27.99 -15.60
C THR A 234 30.05 27.14 -16.65
N PRO A 235 30.69 26.23 -17.43
CA PRO A 235 31.45 26.42 -18.66
C PRO A 235 30.71 25.97 -19.96
N ALA A 236 31.18 26.44 -21.12
CA ALA A 236 30.47 26.49 -22.41
C ALA A 236 30.28 25.16 -23.21
N ASN A 237 30.17 24.00 -22.56
CA ASN A 237 29.80 22.73 -23.24
C ASN A 237 28.96 21.78 -22.38
N GLU A 238 28.42 22.27 -21.26
CA GLU A 238 27.47 21.51 -20.47
C GLU A 238 26.07 21.67 -21.07
N ILE A 239 25.47 20.55 -21.49
CA ILE A 239 24.04 20.53 -21.84
C ILE A 239 23.30 20.91 -20.57
N ASN A 240 22.68 22.09 -20.57
CA ASN A 240 21.94 22.53 -19.41
C ASN A 240 20.76 21.59 -19.15
N HIS A 241 20.28 21.57 -17.91
CA HIS A 241 19.22 20.65 -17.49
C HIS A 241 17.96 20.76 -18.34
N GLU A 242 17.61 21.96 -18.81
CA GLU A 242 16.40 22.17 -19.60
C GLU A 242 16.52 21.53 -20.98
N ASP A 243 17.68 21.64 -21.61
CA ASP A 243 17.98 21.03 -22.90
C ASP A 243 18.07 19.50 -22.80
N ALA A 244 18.68 18.97 -21.74
CA ALA A 244 18.70 17.53 -21.46
C ALA A 244 17.29 16.98 -21.25
N PHE A 245 16.44 17.72 -20.53
CA PHE A 245 15.07 17.34 -20.26
C PHE A 245 14.19 17.37 -21.52
N LYS A 246 14.35 18.41 -22.36
CA LYS A 246 13.73 18.48 -23.69
C LYS A 246 14.16 17.31 -24.57
N MET A 247 15.44 16.92 -24.51
CA MET A 247 15.95 15.78 -25.27
C MET A 247 15.32 14.45 -24.83
N LEU A 248 15.17 14.22 -23.51
CA LEU A 248 14.48 13.05 -22.97
C LEU A 248 13.00 13.00 -23.37
N HIS A 249 12.31 14.15 -23.34
CA HIS A 249 10.93 14.25 -23.81
C HIS A 249 10.78 13.97 -25.30
N ASN A 250 11.71 14.44 -26.13
CA ASN A 250 11.71 14.16 -27.55
C ASN A 250 11.97 12.68 -27.86
N ILE A 251 12.86 12.02 -27.11
CA ILE A 251 13.11 10.57 -27.23
C ILE A 251 11.88 9.77 -26.79
N LYS A 252 11.24 10.16 -25.68
CA LYS A 252 9.95 9.56 -25.26
C LYS A 252 8.91 9.69 -26.36
N LYS A 253 8.78 10.89 -26.95
CA LYS A 253 7.84 11.17 -28.03
C LYS A 253 8.09 10.29 -29.25
N TYR A 254 9.36 10.11 -29.64
CA TYR A 254 9.75 9.23 -30.75
C TYR A 254 9.28 7.78 -30.53
N TYR A 255 9.57 7.19 -29.36
CA TYR A 255 9.15 5.81 -29.05
C TYR A 255 7.64 5.64 -28.83
N THR A 256 6.90 6.73 -28.62
CA THR A 256 5.43 6.70 -28.58
C THR A 256 4.77 6.92 -29.94
N GLN A 257 5.54 7.28 -30.97
CA GLN A 257 5.04 7.53 -32.32
C GLN A 257 5.21 6.33 -33.26
N ASP A 258 6.06 5.36 -32.91
CA ASP A 258 6.34 4.18 -33.72
C ASP A 258 5.66 2.95 -33.09
N ASP A 259 4.91 2.17 -33.89
CA ASP A 259 4.08 1.04 -33.42
C ASP A 259 4.90 -0.14 -32.86
N THR A 260 6.23 -0.03 -32.85
CA THR A 260 7.12 -0.95 -32.14
C THR A 260 7.23 -0.56 -30.67
N PHE A 261 6.15 -0.86 -29.92
CA PHE A 261 5.97 -0.63 -28.49
C PHE A 261 7.11 -1.23 -27.63
N ASN A 262 8.21 -0.49 -27.42
CA ASN A 262 9.24 -0.87 -26.46
C ASN A 262 8.93 -0.25 -25.09
N ILE A 263 7.97 -0.87 -24.39
CA ILE A 263 7.48 -0.45 -23.06
C ILE A 263 8.63 -0.29 -22.05
N ASN A 264 9.64 -1.15 -22.13
CA ASN A 264 10.80 -1.10 -21.24
C ASN A 264 11.63 0.17 -21.47
N ALA A 265 11.82 0.60 -22.72
CA ALA A 265 12.55 1.83 -23.03
C ALA A 265 11.80 3.07 -22.52
N ILE A 266 10.48 3.12 -22.69
CA ILE A 266 9.63 4.21 -22.19
C ILE A 266 9.65 4.26 -20.65
N GLN A 267 9.59 3.11 -19.99
CA GLN A 267 9.67 3.02 -18.53
C GLN A 267 11.03 3.50 -18.00
N MET A 268 12.14 3.11 -18.65
CA MET A 268 13.46 3.62 -18.28
C MET A 268 13.59 5.14 -18.48
N ILE A 269 13.08 5.68 -19.60
CA ILE A 269 13.09 7.14 -19.84
C ILE A 269 12.25 7.88 -18.80
N ASN A 270 11.07 7.35 -18.45
CA ASN A 270 10.24 7.93 -17.40
C ASN A 270 10.92 7.91 -16.02
N GLN A 271 11.67 6.85 -15.71
CA GLN A 271 12.44 6.79 -14.47
C GLN A 271 13.57 7.83 -14.46
N LEU A 272 14.30 7.99 -15.56
CA LEU A 272 15.36 9.01 -15.70
C LEU A 272 14.80 10.44 -15.59
N ILE A 273 13.63 10.70 -16.18
CA ILE A 273 12.92 11.98 -16.04
C ILE A 273 12.59 12.25 -14.56
N LYS A 274 12.06 11.25 -13.85
CA LYS A 274 11.75 11.37 -12.42
C LYS A 274 13.01 11.68 -11.59
N ASP A 275 14.07 10.91 -11.78
CA ASP A 275 15.30 11.05 -10.99
C ASP A 275 15.98 12.42 -11.22
N THR A 276 15.84 12.98 -12.43
CA THR A 276 16.34 14.33 -12.78
C THR A 276 15.52 15.45 -12.12
N ILE A 277 14.22 15.26 -11.89
CA ILE A 277 13.36 16.22 -11.16
C ILE A 277 13.67 16.20 -9.66
N PHE A 278 13.88 15.01 -9.09
CA PHE A 278 14.07 14.85 -7.63
C PHE A 278 15.42 15.37 -7.12
N THR A 279 16.46 15.41 -7.95
CA THR A 279 17.78 15.94 -7.58
C THR A 279 17.80 17.46 -7.36
N LYS A 280 16.78 18.20 -7.84
CA LYS A 280 16.67 19.66 -7.62
C LYS A 280 15.94 20.08 -6.34
N LYS A 281 15.33 19.15 -5.59
CA LYS A 281 14.66 19.46 -4.31
C LYS A 281 15.61 19.41 -3.10
N GLN A 282 16.91 19.16 -3.30
CA GLN A 282 17.91 19.06 -2.21
C GLN A 282 19.03 20.10 -2.26
N HIS A 283 18.97 21.11 -3.12
CA HIS A 283 19.87 22.25 -3.10
C HIS A 283 19.11 23.58 -3.17
#